data_AF-A0A941HYQ3-F1
#
_entry.id   AF-A0A941HYQ3-F1
#
_cell.length_a   1.000
_cell.length_b   1.000
_cell.length_c   1.000
_cell.angle_alpha   90.00
_cell.angle_beta   90.00
_cell.angle_gamma   90.00
#
_symmetry.space_group_name_H-M   'P 1'
#
loop_
_entity.id
_entity.type
_entity.pdbx_description
1 polymer ?
#
loop_
_entity_poly.entity_id
_entity_poly.type
_entity_poly.pdbx_seq_one_letter_code
_entity_poly.pdbx_strand_id
1 'polypeptide(L)' 'MTEPSGPAPEARRPEPPETGDIVIDAALGDLAAVDPTDLDGRLAAGEHVQQTLRSRLGDLGG' A
#
# COMPACT_ATOMS: atom_id res chain seq x y z
N MET A 1 25.77 35.03 3.83
CA MET A 1 25.00 33.97 3.18
C MET A 1 24.30 33.18 4.27
N THR A 2 23.00 33.36 4.44
CA THR A 2 22.17 32.50 5.31
C THR A 2 21.23 31.80 4.36
N GLU A 3 21.53 30.55 4.03
CA GLU A 3 20.61 29.71 3.27
C GLU A 3 19.37 29.43 4.16
N PRO A 4 18.15 29.60 3.65
CA PRO A 4 16.97 29.15 4.37
C PRO A 4 16.99 27.63 4.39
N SER A 5 17.02 27.03 5.59
CA SER A 5 16.66 25.61 5.75
C SER A 5 15.21 25.46 5.30
N GLY A 6 15.03 24.96 4.07
CA GLY A 6 13.73 24.49 3.59
C GLY A 6 13.25 23.33 4.47
N PRO A 7 11.93 23.09 4.53
CA PRO A 7 11.41 21.95 5.27
C PRO A 7 12.06 20.67 4.73
N ALA A 8 12.49 19.79 5.64
CA ALA A 8 12.93 18.44 5.28
C ALA A 8 11.85 17.80 4.40
N PRO A 9 12.21 17.01 3.37
CA PRO A 9 11.22 16.30 2.58
C PRO A 9 10.43 15.43 3.56
N GLU A 10 9.17 15.82 3.80
CA GLU A 10 8.21 14.94 4.45
C GLU A 10 8.32 13.61 3.69
N ALA A 11 8.69 12.55 4.40
CA ALA A 11 8.78 11.23 3.83
C ALA A 11 7.38 10.90 3.30
N ARG A 12 7.13 11.23 2.02
CA ARG A 12 5.88 10.94 1.34
C ARG A 12 5.70 9.45 1.51
N ARG A 13 4.68 9.07 2.28
CA ARG A 13 4.26 7.66 2.30
C ARG A 13 4.03 7.30 0.85
N PRO A 14 4.68 6.25 0.33
CA PRO A 14 4.50 5.86 -1.05
C PRO A 14 3.01 5.63 -1.26
N GLU A 15 2.44 6.32 -2.25
CA GLU A 15 1.06 6.08 -2.65
C GLU A 15 0.95 4.62 -3.13
N PRO A 16 -0.14 3.92 -2.79
CA PRO A 16 -0.33 2.56 -3.25
C PRO A 16 -0.30 2.52 -4.79
N PRO A 17 0.34 1.50 -5.40
CA PRO A 17 0.40 1.41 -6.85
C PRO A 17 -0.99 1.16 -7.44
N GLU A 18 -1.28 1.80 -8.57
CA GLU A 18 -2.48 1.55 -9.35
C GLU A 18 -2.22 0.45 -10.38
N THR A 19 -3.00 -0.62 -10.30
CA THR A 19 -2.88 -1.81 -11.15
C THR A 19 -3.94 -1.84 -12.26
N GLY A 20 -5.02 -1.05 -12.11
CA GLY A 20 -6.18 -1.04 -13.01
C GLY A 20 -7.19 -2.14 -12.69
N ASP A 21 -6.92 -2.96 -11.67
CA ASP A 21 -7.86 -3.92 -11.11
C ASP A 21 -8.44 -3.34 -9.82
N ILE A 22 -9.71 -2.96 -9.86
CA ILE A 22 -10.42 -2.29 -8.75
C ILE A 22 -10.28 -3.05 -7.42
N VAL A 23 -10.25 -4.39 -7.45
CA VAL A 23 -10.18 -5.18 -6.22
C VAL A 23 -8.76 -5.20 -5.66
N ILE A 24 -7.75 -5.27 -6.53
CA ILE A 24 -6.35 -5.18 -6.11
C ILE A 24 -6.05 -3.78 -5.58
N ASP A 25 -6.52 -2.74 -6.29
CA ASP A 25 -6.30 -1.34 -5.94
C ASP A 25 -6.97 -1.00 -4.60
N ALA A 26 -8.18 -1.51 -4.36
CA ALA A 26 -8.85 -1.37 -3.06
C ALA A 26 -8.05 -2.03 -1.93
N ALA A 27 -7.59 -3.27 -2.10
CA ALA A 27 -6.82 -3.97 -1.08
C ALA A 27 -5.48 -3.27 -0.77
N LEU A 28 -4.81 -2.73 -1.78
CA LEU A 28 -3.58 -1.96 -1.62
C LEU A 28 -3.84 -0.62 -0.91
N GLY A 29 -4.97 0.03 -1.22
CA GLY A 29 -5.44 1.22 -0.50
C GLY A 29 -5.69 0.95 0.98
N ASP A 30 -6.36 -0.16 1.30
CA ASP A 30 -6.63 -0.58 2.67
C ASP A 30 -5.32 -0.82 3.43
N LEU A 31 -4.34 -1.50 2.82
CA LEU A 31 -3.01 -1.69 3.42
C LEU A 31 -2.28 -0.35 3.65
N ALA A 32 -2.38 0.59 2.72
CA ALA A 32 -1.75 1.91 2.84
C ALA A 32 -2.41 2.80 3.91
N ALA A 33 -3.68 2.55 4.24
CA ALA A 33 -4.43 3.27 5.26
C ALA A 33 -4.08 2.82 6.70
N VAL A 34 -3.48 1.62 6.86
CA VAL A 34 -3.08 1.11 8.18
C VAL A 34 -1.95 1.95 8.77
N ASP A 35 -2.02 2.19 10.08
CA ASP A 35 -0.95 2.88 10.80
C ASP A 35 0.38 2.11 10.65
N PRO A 36 1.49 2.77 10.24
CA PRO A 36 2.77 2.11 10.05
C PRO A 36 3.34 1.47 11.34
N THR A 37 2.89 1.93 12.51
CA THR A 37 3.29 1.45 13.83
C THR A 37 2.41 0.31 14.35
N ASP A 38 1.25 0.07 13.73
CA ASP A 38 0.37 -1.05 14.04
C ASP A 38 0.79 -2.29 13.23
N LEU A 39 1.73 -3.06 13.78
CA LEU A 39 2.24 -4.25 13.11
C LEU A 39 1.14 -5.28 12.83
N ASP A 40 0.24 -5.52 13.79
CA ASP A 40 -0.81 -6.52 13.65
C ASP A 40 -1.80 -6.11 12.56
N GLY A 41 -2.21 -4.83 12.53
CA GLY A 41 -3.02 -4.29 11.45
C GLY A 41 -2.34 -4.42 10.08
N ARG A 42 -1.02 -4.18 10.01
CA ARG A 42 -0.26 -4.28 8.75
C ARG A 42 -0.15 -5.71 8.25
N LEU A 43 0.02 -6.66 9.15
CA LEU A 43 0.05 -8.08 8.81
C LEU A 43 -1.32 -8.53 8.29
N ALA A 44 -2.41 -8.18 8.97
CA ALA A 44 -3.76 -8.52 8.53
C ALA A 44 -4.11 -7.94 7.16
N ALA A 45 -3.81 -6.65 6.93
CA ALA A 45 -4.04 -6.02 5.64
C ALA A 45 -3.11 -6.58 4.54
N GLY A 46 -1.86 -6.93 4.88
CA GLY A 46 -0.92 -7.56 3.97
C GLY A 46 -1.35 -8.96 3.53
N GLU A 47 -1.89 -9.77 4.45
CA GLU A 47 -2.49 -11.07 4.15
C GLU A 47 -3.69 -10.93 3.21
N HIS A 48 -4.55 -9.94 3.45
CA HIS A 48 -5.68 -9.66 2.58
C HIS A 48 -5.22 -9.33 1.14
N VAL A 49 -4.21 -8.47 0.98
CA VAL A 49 -3.61 -8.16 -0.32
C VAL A 49 -3.07 -9.43 -0.98
N GLN A 50 -2.32 -10.26 -0.24
CA GLN A 50 -1.76 -11.50 -0.77
C GLN A 50 -2.85 -12.47 -1.25
N GLN A 51 -3.92 -12.64 -0.47
CA GLN A 51 -5.04 -13.50 -0.82
C GLN A 51 -5.73 -13.02 -2.10
N THR A 52 -5.98 -11.71 -2.21
CA THR A 52 -6.57 -11.08 -3.40
C THR A 52 -5.71 -11.34 -4.64
N LEU A 53 -4.40 -11.10 -4.55
CA LEU A 53 -3.48 -11.35 -5.67
C LEU A 53 -3.45 -12.83 -6.08
N ARG A 54 -3.45 -13.74 -5.11
CA ARG A 54 -3.48 -15.19 -5.39
C ARG A 54 -4.78 -15.63 -6.06
N SER A 55 -5.92 -15.09 -5.64
CA SER A 55 -7.21 -15.38 -6.28
C SER A 55 -7.19 -14.93 -7.74
N ARG A 56 -6.77 -13.68 -7.98
CA ARG A 56 -6.70 -13.11 -9.33
C ARG A 56 -5.74 -13.87 -10.24
N LEU A 57 -4.59 -14.29 -9.72
CA LEU A 57 -3.65 -15.13 -10.46
C LEU A 57 -4.24 -16.51 -10.80
N GLY A 58 -5.01 -17.09 -9.88
CA GLY A 58 -5.74 -18.34 -10.12
C GLY A 58 -6.77 -18.20 -11.23
N ASP A 59 -7.51 -17.09 -11.25
CA ASP A 59 -8.51 -16.80 -12.28
C ASP A 59 -7.90 -16.61 -13.69
N LEU A 60 -6.62 -16.21 -13.78
CA LEU A 60 -5.89 -16.03 -15.05
C LEU A 60 -5.28 -17.33 -15.61
N GLY A 61 -5.13 -18.36 -14.78
CA GLY A 61 -4.51 -19.64 -15.15
C GLY A 61 -5.49 -20.79 -15.40
N GLY A 62 -6.80 -20.52 -15.32
CA GLY A 62 -7.89 -21.48 -15.50
C GLY A 62 -8.46 -21.54 -16.91
#